data_AF-A0A3D2FA84-F1
#
_entry.id   AF-A0A3D2FA84-F1
#
_cell.length_a   1.000
_cell.length_b   1.000
_cell.length_c   1.000
_cell.angle_alpha   90.00
_cell.angle_beta   90.00
_cell.angle_gamma   90.00
#
_symmetry.space_group_name_H-M   'P 1'
#
loop_
_entity.id
_entity.type
_entity.pdbx_description
1 polymer ?
#
loop_
_entity_poly.entity_id
_entity_poly.type
_entity_poly.pdbx_seq_one_letter_code
_entity_poly.pdbx_strand_id
1 'polypeptide(L)'
;RDLGDVEDDLVFDRPAFLKKLNKFFEAKGLSADWDTLDDAEDELLINSLSMMMDFDAEEKQALLEAPCLSTRRETLVTLIEYTLRGGLDGDMMQ
;
A
#
# COMPACT_ATOMS: atom_id res chain seq x y z
N ARG A 1 21.21 -6.22 15.15
CA ARG A 1 19.82 -5.88 14.80
C ARG A 1 19.91 -4.44 14.38
N ASP A 2 20.23 -4.21 13.10
CA ASP A 2 20.22 -2.86 12.53
C ASP A 2 18.76 -2.42 12.50
N LEU A 3 18.35 -1.74 13.56
CA LEU A 3 17.23 -0.83 13.51
C LEU A 3 17.81 0.39 12.81
N GLY A 4 17.76 0.39 11.47
CA GLY A 4 17.96 1.63 10.71
C GLY A 4 17.03 2.68 11.30
N ASP A 5 17.47 3.93 11.29
CA ASP A 5 16.68 5.05 11.78
C ASP A 5 15.24 4.94 11.26
N VAL A 6 14.26 5.21 12.15
CA VAL A 6 12.85 5.28 11.75
C VAL A 6 12.76 6.20 10.55
N GLU A 7 12.36 5.66 9.40
CA GLU A 7 12.23 6.47 8.20
C GLU A 7 10.94 7.28 8.32
N ASP A 8 11.07 8.60 8.47
CA ASP A 8 9.93 9.50 8.54
C ASP A 8 9.49 9.97 7.14
N ASP A 9 8.19 9.89 6.86
CA ASP A 9 7.59 10.52 5.70
C ASP A 9 6.80 11.78 6.10
N LEU A 10 7.50 12.93 6.14
CA LEU A 10 6.95 14.20 6.61
C LEU A 10 5.75 14.73 5.80
N VAL A 11 5.52 14.19 4.60
CA VAL A 11 4.41 14.58 3.72
C VAL A 11 3.29 13.55 3.68
N PHE A 12 3.33 12.53 4.55
CA PHE A 12 2.34 11.47 4.56
C PHE A 12 0.98 11.95 5.11
N ASP A 13 0.01 12.12 4.22
CA ASP A 13 -1.39 12.28 4.59
C ASP A 13 -2.04 10.91 4.88
N ARG A 14 -1.79 10.40 6.10
CA ARG A 14 -2.35 9.14 6.60
C ARG A 14 -3.88 9.07 6.49
N PRO A 15 -4.67 10.08 6.93
CA PRO A 15 -6.12 10.04 6.79
C PRO A 15 -6.60 9.88 5.33
N ALA A 16 -5.99 10.61 4.39
CA ALA A 16 -6.34 10.46 2.97
C ALA A 16 -5.93 9.08 2.43
N PHE A 17 -4.80 8.53 2.88
CA PHE A 17 -4.34 7.19 2.52
C PHE A 17 -5.29 6.09 3.01
N LEU A 18 -5.64 6.08 4.30
CA LEU A 18 -6.56 5.09 4.87
C LEU A 18 -7.93 5.12 4.17
N LYS A 19 -8.40 6.31 3.75
CA LYS A 19 -9.63 6.43 2.96
C LYS A 19 -9.53 5.77 1.58
N LYS A 20 -8.38 5.83 0.91
CA LYS A 20 -8.14 5.13 -0.37
C LYS A 20 -8.02 3.62 -0.14
N LEU A 21 -7.32 3.23 0.92
CA LEU A 21 -7.17 1.84 1.32
C LEU A 21 -8.52 1.18 1.62
N ASN A 22 -9.42 1.88 2.31
CA ASN A 22 -10.77 1.37 2.60
C ASN A 22 -11.54 1.06 1.31
N LYS A 23 -11.54 2.00 0.36
CA LYS A 23 -12.17 1.77 -0.95
C LYS A 23 -11.56 0.59 -1.69
N PHE A 24 -10.24 0.40 -1.58
CA PHE A 24 -9.55 -0.72 -2.21
C PHE A 24 -9.96 -2.07 -1.58
N PHE A 25 -10.03 -2.15 -0.25
CA PHE A 25 -10.50 -3.35 0.43
C PHE A 25 -11.97 -3.64 0.10
N GLU A 26 -12.83 -2.63 0.10
CA GLU A 26 -14.22 -2.79 -0.35
C GLU A 26 -14.31 -3.31 -1.79
N ALA A 27 -13.51 -2.75 -2.72
CA ALA A 27 -13.48 -3.18 -4.12
C ALA A 27 -12.96 -4.62 -4.30
N LYS A 28 -12.06 -5.08 -3.43
CA LYS A 28 -11.51 -6.44 -3.43
C LYS A 28 -12.29 -7.43 -2.56
N GLY A 29 -13.34 -6.98 -1.87
CA GLY A 29 -14.09 -7.81 -0.92
C GLY A 29 -13.28 -8.23 0.31
N LEU A 30 -12.24 -7.46 0.66
CA LEU A 30 -11.37 -7.70 1.81
C LEU A 30 -11.94 -7.03 3.06
N SER A 31 -11.61 -7.61 4.21
CA SER A 31 -11.90 -7.01 5.52
C SER A 31 -10.59 -6.76 6.25
N ALA A 32 -10.54 -5.69 7.03
CA ALA A 32 -9.40 -5.32 7.83
C ALA A 32 -9.84 -4.89 9.23
N ASP A 33 -8.93 -5.06 10.17
CA ASP A 33 -9.03 -4.46 11.49
C ASP A 33 -8.54 -3.00 11.40
N TRP A 34 -9.50 -2.08 11.23
CA TRP A 34 -9.20 -0.65 11.05
C TRP A 34 -8.60 -0.02 12.30
N ASP A 35 -8.97 -0.49 13.49
CA ASP A 35 -8.42 0.01 14.76
C ASP A 35 -6.92 -0.31 14.83
N THR A 36 -6.54 -1.53 14.44
CA THR A 36 -5.13 -1.94 14.36
C THR A 36 -4.33 -1.16 13.32
N LEU A 37 -4.93 -0.84 12.16
CA LEU A 37 -4.26 -0.07 11.11
C LEU A 37 -4.06 1.40 11.54
N ASP A 38 -5.02 1.98 12.25
CA ASP A 38 -4.95 3.37 12.71
C ASP A 38 -3.87 3.55 13.79
N ASP A 39 -3.73 2.58 14.70
CA ASP A 39 -2.72 2.58 15.77
C ASP A 39 -1.29 2.20 15.30
N ALA A 40 -1.15 1.59 14.12
CA ALA A 40 0.15 1.18 13.60
C ALA A 40 1.04 2.37 13.23
N GLU A 41 2.35 2.28 13.45
CA GLU A 41 3.33 3.25 12.92
C GLU A 41 3.32 3.27 11.39
N ASP A 42 3.63 4.42 10.77
CA ASP A 42 3.55 4.61 9.32
C ASP A 42 4.42 3.62 8.54
N GLU A 43 5.67 3.43 8.97
CA GLU A 43 6.57 2.47 8.35
C GLU A 43 6.01 1.04 8.44
N LEU A 44 5.54 0.64 9.62
CA LEU A 44 4.97 -0.69 9.84
C LEU A 44 3.71 -0.90 8.99
N LEU A 45 2.84 0.10 8.91
CA LEU A 45 1.63 0.09 8.10
C LEU A 45 1.98 -0.14 6.62
N ILE A 46 2.87 0.68 6.04
CA ILE A 46 3.24 0.59 4.63
C ILE A 46 3.92 -0.75 4.32
N ASN A 47 4.84 -1.20 5.18
CA ASN A 47 5.52 -2.48 4.99
C ASN A 47 4.55 -3.66 5.07
N SER A 48 3.62 -3.63 6.04
CA SER A 48 2.65 -4.71 6.23
C SER A 48 1.67 -4.79 5.06
N LEU A 49 1.17 -3.65 4.58
CA LEU A 49 0.29 -3.59 3.42
C LEU A 49 0.97 -4.10 2.15
N SER A 50 2.25 -3.77 1.96
CA SER A 50 3.05 -4.26 0.83
C SER A 50 3.14 -5.80 0.79
N MET A 51 3.04 -6.47 1.93
CA MET A 51 3.07 -7.93 2.05
C MET A 51 1.68 -8.58 2.04
N MET A 52 0.70 -7.94 2.68
CA MET A 52 -0.66 -8.49 2.84
C MET A 52 -1.49 -8.40 1.55
N MET A 53 -1.19 -7.43 0.70
CA MET A 53 -1.91 -7.24 -0.56
C MET A 53 -1.42 -8.26 -1.60
N ASP A 54 -2.37 -8.82 -2.35
CA ASP A 54 -2.09 -9.80 -3.41
C ASP A 54 -1.59 -9.10 -4.69
N PHE A 55 -0.46 -8.41 -4.54
CA PHE A 55 0.28 -7.81 -5.65
C PHE A 55 1.02 -8.86 -6.45
N ASP A 56 1.18 -8.61 -7.75
CA ASP A 56 1.98 -9.47 -8.60
C ASP A 56 3.48 -9.33 -8.32
N ALA A 57 4.30 -10.10 -9.03
CA ALA A 57 5.75 -10.11 -8.80
C ALA A 57 6.41 -8.76 -9.17
N GLU A 58 5.92 -8.06 -10.19
CA GLU A 58 6.47 -6.79 -10.66
C GLU A 58 6.13 -5.66 -9.67
N GLU A 59 4.87 -5.60 -9.22
CA GLU A 59 4.39 -4.67 -8.21
C GLU A 59 5.14 -4.84 -6.89
N LYS A 60 5.37 -6.09 -6.45
CA LYS A 60 6.16 -6.40 -5.26
C LYS A 60 7.62 -5.96 -5.41
N GLN A 61 8.23 -6.16 -6.60
CA GLN A 61 9.58 -5.68 -6.84
C GLN A 61 9.65 -4.15 -6.79
N ALA A 62 8.69 -3.44 -7.37
CA ALA A 62 8.64 -1.97 -7.33
C ALA A 62 8.59 -1.43 -5.88
N LEU A 63 7.87 -2.13 -4.98
CA LEU A 63 7.84 -1.79 -3.55
C LEU A 63 9.15 -2.10 -2.81
N LEU A 64 9.85 -3.16 -3.21
CA LEU A 64 11.15 -3.56 -2.64
C LEU A 64 12.30 -2.65 -3.10
N GLU A 65 12.25 -2.16 -4.34
CA GLU A 65 13.25 -1.26 -4.92
C GLU A 65 13.08 0.20 -4.47
N ALA A 66 11.98 0.52 -3.78
CA ALA A 66 11.74 1.87 -3.26
C ALA A 66 12.78 2.26 -2.20
N PRO A 67 13.58 3.33 -2.43
CA PRO A 67 14.77 3.62 -1.64
C PRO A 67 14.49 4.23 -0.26
N CYS A 68 13.26 4.66 0.01
CA CYS A 68 12.83 5.20 1.30
C CYS A 68 11.31 5.04 1.49
N LEU A 69 10.83 5.25 2.72
CA LEU A 69 9.42 5.16 3.09
C LEU A 69 8.51 6.02 2.21
N SER A 70 8.88 7.29 1.96
CA SER A 70 8.08 8.18 1.12
C SER A 70 7.87 7.63 -0.29
N THR A 71 8.93 7.15 -0.94
CA THR A 71 8.81 6.54 -2.28
C THR A 71 8.02 5.24 -2.24
N ARG A 72 8.21 4.42 -1.20
CA ARG A 72 7.45 3.17 -1.05
C ARG A 72 5.95 3.44 -0.88
N ARG A 73 5.58 4.43 -0.05
CA ARG A 73 4.20 4.89 0.09
C ARG A 73 3.64 5.38 -1.24
N GLU A 74 4.37 6.19 -1.99
CA GLU A 74 3.92 6.70 -3.30
C GLU A 74 3.66 5.58 -4.29
N THR A 75 4.56 4.60 -4.36
CA THR A 75 4.36 3.38 -5.16
C THR A 75 3.10 2.65 -4.71
N LEU A 76 2.95 2.39 -3.40
CA LEU A 76 1.78 1.70 -2.87
C LEU A 76 0.45 2.42 -3.18
N VAL A 77 0.41 3.74 -3.01
CA VAL A 77 -0.76 4.57 -3.36
C VAL A 77 -1.05 4.47 -4.84
N THR A 78 -0.03 4.50 -5.69
CA THR A 78 -0.18 4.39 -7.15
C THR A 78 -0.81 3.05 -7.53
N LEU A 79 -0.35 1.95 -6.94
CA LEU A 79 -0.90 0.60 -7.17
C LEU A 79 -2.37 0.49 -6.71
N ILE A 80 -2.69 1.05 -5.53
CA ILE A 80 -4.05 1.13 -5.02
C ILE A 80 -4.95 1.92 -5.98
N GLU A 81 -4.51 3.10 -6.42
CA GLU A 81 -5.28 3.92 -7.35
C GLU A 81 -5.44 3.26 -8.72
N TYR A 82 -4.39 2.61 -9.21
CA TYR A 82 -4.42 1.89 -10.48
C TYR A 82 -5.49 0.80 -10.44
N THR A 83 -5.50 0.00 -9.38
CA THR A 83 -6.52 -1.04 -9.18
C THR A 83 -7.93 -0.44 -9.06
N LEU A 84 -8.10 0.63 -8.28
CA LEU A 84 -9.40 1.29 -8.08
C LEU A 84 -9.96 1.92 -9.36
N ARG A 85 -9.10 2.33 -10.31
CA ARG A 85 -9.51 2.86 -11.61
C ARG A 85 -9.89 1.75 -12.61
N GLY A 86 -9.84 0.47 -12.20
CA GLY A 86 -10.11 -0.68 -13.07
C GLY A 86 -8.84 -1.19 -13.74
N GLY A 87 -7.69 -1.16 -13.04
CA GLY A 87 -6.39 -1.62 -13.53
C GLY A 87 -6.50 -2.93 -14.29
N LEU A 88 -6.28 -2.83 -15.61
CA LEU A 88 -6.54 -3.84 -16.64
C LEU A 88 -7.84 -4.62 -16.41
N ASP A 89 -8.89 -4.21 -17.15
CA ASP A 89 -9.81 -5.13 -17.81
C ASP A 89 -9.01 -6.17 -18.63
N GLY A 90 -8.34 -7.08 -17.92
CA GLY A 90 -7.59 -8.22 -18.40
C GLY A 90 -8.46 -9.46 -18.54
N ASP A 91 -9.78 -9.30 -18.57
CA ASP A 91 -10.67 -10.18 -19.33
C ASP A 91 -10.57 -9.85 -20.84
N MET A 92 -9.34 -9.80 -21.35
CA MET A 92 -9.03 -9.82 -22.78
C MET A 92 -7.91 -10.81 -23.07
N MET A 93 -8.13 -12.05 -22.65
CA MET A 93 -7.75 -13.24 -23.42
C MET A 93 -8.87 -14.29 -23.25
N GLN A 94 -9.97 -14.08 -23.99
CA GLN A 94 -10.79 -15.19 -24.49
C GLN A 94 -10.03 -15.94 -25.59
#